data_AF-E3FSV3-F1
#
_entry.id   AF-E3FSV3-F1
#
_cell.length_a   1.000
_cell.length_b   1.000
_cell.length_c   1.000
_cell.angle_alpha   90.00
_cell.angle_beta   90.00
_cell.angle_gamma   90.00
#
_symmetry.space_group_name_H-M   'P 1'
#
loop_
_entity.id
_entity.type
_entity.pdbx_description
1 polymer ?
#
loop_
_entity_poly.entity_id
_entity_poly.type
_entity_poly.pdbx_seq_one_letter_code
_entity_poly.pdbx_strand_id
1 'polypeptide(L)'
;MLDIRISPTATPNPHFLEQPRARNQTNLAWLQRALKSKGKKAGEGPMLLLLGGADPISFRLRVAQSHARHDLTPSSWSHVVLVEPGTGDAASARAWELSLDPAGGFGYPPKTNGVQRANLRHYDDARRFPNIGLIHVPIELEPVREALHQFMHQRAVVDAVDLVTRWLPYVWGAGRAGNPLLDGQGLPSAVMVETVMGAAGFELTPGIASASSCPEALWQAARWWHEYHAREDGTPLMGAYLTDHVLCEAPG
;
A
#
# COMPACT_ATOMS: atom_id res chain seq x y z
N MET A 1 14.46 12.13 10.86
CA MET A 1 14.62 10.76 10.34
C MET A 1 13.39 10.00 10.80
N LEU A 2 12.69 9.30 9.90
CA LEU A 2 11.53 8.51 10.31
C LEU A 2 11.99 7.45 11.31
N ASP A 3 11.30 7.32 12.44
CA ASP A 3 11.58 6.28 13.43
C ASP A 3 10.99 4.96 12.94
N ILE A 4 11.65 4.35 11.95
CA ILE A 4 11.29 3.05 11.40
C ILE A 4 12.20 2.02 12.05
N ARG A 5 11.60 1.13 12.85
CA ARG A 5 12.33 0.01 13.42
C ARG A 5 12.85 -0.89 12.31
N ILE A 6 14.10 -1.31 12.44
CA ILE A 6 14.72 -2.29 11.55
C ILE A 6 14.32 -3.67 12.04
N SER A 7 13.88 -4.54 11.13
CA SER A 7 13.59 -5.95 11.46
C SER A 7 14.87 -6.65 11.95
N PRO A 8 14.81 -7.50 12.99
CA PRO A 8 15.95 -8.31 13.40
C PRO A 8 16.28 -9.45 12.42
N THR A 9 15.42 -9.73 11.43
CA THR A 9 15.56 -10.88 10.54
C THR A 9 16.57 -10.63 9.41
N ALA A 10 17.48 -11.58 9.19
CA ALA A 10 18.54 -11.49 8.18
C ALA A 10 18.11 -11.93 6.76
N THR A 11 17.02 -12.69 6.64
CA THR A 11 16.53 -13.24 5.37
C THR A 11 15.21 -12.63 4.94
N PRO A 12 14.97 -12.44 3.63
CA PRO A 12 13.67 -11.99 3.13
C PRO A 12 12.63 -13.10 3.28
N ASN A 13 11.36 -12.69 3.38
CA ASN A 13 10.21 -13.55 3.53
C ASN A 13 10.10 -14.56 2.37
N PRO A 14 10.18 -15.88 2.63
CA PRO A 14 10.11 -16.91 1.58
C PRO A 14 8.71 -17.04 0.94
N HIS A 15 7.69 -16.42 1.52
CA HIS A 15 6.31 -16.44 1.03
C HIS A 15 5.90 -15.16 0.28
N PHE A 16 6.80 -14.18 0.16
CA PHE A 16 6.59 -12.95 -0.59
C PHE A 16 7.66 -12.83 -1.68
N LEU A 17 7.32 -13.35 -2.87
CA LEU A 17 8.30 -13.63 -3.93
C LEU A 17 8.17 -12.67 -5.10
N GLU A 18 9.29 -12.37 -5.74
CA GLU A 18 9.26 -11.64 -6.99
C GLU A 18 8.63 -12.50 -8.10
N GLN A 19 7.65 -11.93 -8.82
CA GLN A 19 6.99 -12.58 -9.95
C GLN A 19 7.08 -11.69 -11.20
N PRO A 20 8.02 -11.98 -12.11
CA PRO A 20 8.19 -11.25 -13.36
C PRO A 20 6.91 -11.19 -14.21
N ARG A 21 6.70 -10.06 -14.88
CA ARG A 21 5.62 -9.89 -15.85
C ARG A 21 5.92 -10.70 -17.11
N ALA A 22 4.93 -11.44 -17.60
CA ALA A 22 5.04 -12.09 -18.91
C ALA A 22 5.02 -11.03 -20.03
N ARG A 23 5.55 -11.37 -21.21
CA ARG A 23 5.59 -10.44 -22.35
C ARG A 23 4.19 -9.91 -22.66
N ASN A 24 4.06 -8.58 -22.74
CA ASN A 24 2.80 -7.86 -23.01
C ASN A 24 1.66 -8.14 -22.00
N GLN A 25 1.98 -8.66 -20.82
CA GLN A 25 0.98 -8.88 -19.77
C GLN A 25 0.57 -7.54 -19.16
N THR A 26 -0.73 -7.29 -19.05
CA THR A 26 -1.26 -6.10 -18.36
C THR A 26 -1.21 -6.27 -16.85
N ASN A 27 -1.42 -5.21 -16.08
CA ASN A 27 -1.42 -5.30 -14.63
C ASN A 27 -2.59 -6.10 -14.08
N LEU A 28 -3.78 -6.04 -14.68
CA LEU A 28 -4.90 -6.89 -14.28
C LEU A 28 -4.61 -8.37 -14.57
N ALA A 29 -4.00 -8.69 -15.71
CA ALA A 29 -3.61 -10.05 -16.03
C ALA A 29 -2.52 -10.58 -15.09
N TRP A 30 -1.59 -9.72 -14.65
CA TRP A 30 -0.61 -10.05 -13.61
C TRP A 30 -1.28 -10.30 -12.27
N LEU A 31 -2.18 -9.40 -11.84
CA LEU A 31 -2.93 -9.52 -10.60
C LEU A 31 -3.77 -10.79 -10.56
N GLN A 32 -4.48 -11.11 -11.64
CA GLN A 32 -5.27 -12.33 -11.76
C GLN A 32 -4.42 -13.59 -11.60
N ARG A 33 -3.18 -13.57 -12.08
CA ARG A 33 -2.22 -14.67 -11.91
C ARG A 33 -1.70 -14.75 -10.48
N ALA A 34 -1.34 -13.60 -9.88
CA ALA A 34 -0.89 -13.52 -8.50
C ALA A 34 -1.96 -14.06 -7.51
N LEU A 35 -3.23 -13.71 -7.75
CA LEU A 35 -4.39 -14.22 -7.00
C LEU A 35 -4.55 -15.74 -7.13
N LYS A 36 -4.25 -16.32 -8.29
CA LYS A 36 -4.34 -17.77 -8.53
C LYS A 36 -3.15 -18.54 -7.97
N SER A 37 -1.99 -17.91 -7.85
CA SER A 37 -0.80 -18.51 -7.22
C SER A 37 -0.90 -18.60 -5.69
N LYS A 38 -1.98 -18.08 -5.12
CA LYS A 38 -2.35 -18.25 -3.72
C LYS A 38 -2.47 -19.75 -3.42
N GLY A 39 -1.48 -20.32 -2.71
CA GLY A 39 -1.58 -21.70 -2.23
C GLY A 39 -2.78 -21.84 -1.27
N LYS A 40 -3.29 -23.07 -1.06
CA LYS A 40 -4.45 -23.35 -0.19
C LYS A 40 -4.37 -22.76 1.23
N LYS A 41 -3.18 -22.32 1.68
CA LYS A 41 -2.92 -21.72 3.00
C LYS A 41 -3.16 -20.22 3.08
N ALA A 42 -3.18 -19.49 1.97
CA ALA A 42 -3.46 -18.07 2.00
C ALA A 42 -4.99 -17.94 2.00
N GLY A 43 -5.57 -17.72 3.18
CA GLY A 43 -7.00 -17.76 3.47
C GLY A 43 -7.83 -16.70 2.74
N GLU A 44 -9.10 -16.58 3.05
CA GLU A 44 -10.05 -15.61 2.45
C GLU A 44 -9.93 -14.20 3.08
N GLY A 45 -8.72 -13.84 3.50
CA GLY A 45 -8.41 -12.53 4.08
C GLY A 45 -8.19 -11.42 3.05
N PRO A 46 -8.16 -10.16 3.51
CA PRO A 46 -7.97 -9.00 2.65
C PRO A 46 -6.58 -8.99 2.02
N MET A 47 -6.44 -8.17 0.97
CA MET A 47 -5.21 -8.07 0.20
C MET A 47 -4.84 -6.61 0.02
N LEU A 48 -3.54 -6.33 -0.01
CA LEU A 48 -2.99 -5.01 -0.27
C LEU A 48 -2.34 -5.03 -1.66
N LEU A 49 -2.88 -4.25 -2.57
CA LEU A 49 -2.30 -4.03 -3.89
C LEU A 49 -1.39 -2.80 -3.82
N LEU A 50 -0.08 -3.03 -3.81
CA LEU A 50 0.94 -2.00 -3.92
C LEU A 50 1.14 -1.62 -5.39
N LEU A 51 1.26 -0.32 -5.64
CA LEU A 51 1.42 0.24 -6.98
C LEU A 51 2.56 1.26 -6.95
N GLY A 52 3.42 1.21 -7.96
CA GLY A 52 4.42 2.26 -8.20
C GLY A 52 4.23 2.86 -9.57
N GLY A 53 3.69 4.08 -9.60
CA GLY A 53 3.49 4.83 -10.83
C GLY A 53 4.76 5.51 -11.35
N ALA A 54 4.70 5.90 -12.62
CA ALA A 54 5.74 6.66 -13.33
C ALA A 54 5.31 8.11 -13.66
N ASP A 55 4.09 8.51 -13.30
CA ASP A 55 3.61 9.88 -13.45
C ASP A 55 4.24 10.85 -12.41
N PRO A 56 4.14 12.18 -12.59
CA PRO A 56 4.76 13.15 -11.70
C PRO A 56 4.33 13.08 -10.23
N ILE A 57 3.06 12.73 -9.95
CA ILE A 57 2.56 12.58 -8.57
C ILE A 57 3.23 11.35 -7.96
N SER A 58 3.16 10.21 -8.66
CA SER A 58 3.79 8.97 -8.22
C SER A 58 5.30 9.11 -8.01
N PHE A 59 6.00 9.84 -8.89
CA PHE A 59 7.42 10.16 -8.73
C PHE A 59 7.71 10.87 -7.41
N ARG A 60 6.98 11.96 -7.11
CA ARG A 60 7.16 12.73 -5.86
C ARG A 60 6.87 11.89 -4.63
N LEU A 61 5.82 11.07 -4.66
CA LEU A 61 5.47 10.17 -3.55
C LEU A 61 6.56 9.12 -3.30
N ARG A 62 7.16 8.57 -4.36
CA ARG A 62 8.28 7.61 -4.24
C ARG A 62 9.52 8.26 -3.68
N VAL A 63 9.84 9.50 -4.10
CA VAL A 63 10.96 10.28 -3.57
C VAL A 63 10.74 10.64 -2.11
N ALA A 64 9.53 11.06 -1.72
CA ALA A 64 9.19 11.38 -0.33
C ALA A 64 9.52 10.24 0.65
N GLN A 65 9.36 9.00 0.20
CA GLN A 65 9.60 7.79 0.99
C GLN A 65 11.07 7.36 1.02
N SER A 66 12.01 8.06 0.39
CA SER A 66 13.43 7.69 0.43
C SER A 66 13.97 7.64 1.86
N HIS A 67 13.48 8.50 2.74
CA HIS A 67 13.82 8.52 4.16
C HIS A 67 13.33 7.32 4.94
N ALA A 68 12.45 6.49 4.35
CA ALA A 68 12.05 5.21 4.92
C ALA A 68 13.04 4.08 4.62
N ARG A 69 14.03 4.33 3.75
CA ARG A 69 15.03 3.36 3.33
C ARG A 69 16.41 3.74 3.87
N HIS A 70 17.20 2.73 4.18
CA HIS A 70 18.58 2.90 4.64
C HIS A 70 19.50 3.43 3.53
N ASP A 71 19.19 3.09 2.27
CA ASP A 71 19.97 3.47 1.08
C ASP A 71 19.57 4.84 0.50
N LEU A 72 18.56 5.51 1.08
CA LEU A 72 17.99 6.77 0.61
C LEU A 72 17.53 6.76 -0.86
N THR A 73 17.39 5.59 -1.48
CA THR A 73 16.79 5.49 -2.81
C THR A 73 15.29 5.74 -2.71
N PRO A 74 14.63 6.30 -3.74
CA PRO A 74 13.19 6.42 -3.77
C PRO A 74 12.51 5.05 -3.64
N SER A 75 11.35 5.02 -2.99
CA SER A 75 10.54 3.80 -2.89
C SER A 75 10.16 3.27 -4.28
N SER A 76 9.95 1.95 -4.35
CA SER A 76 9.32 1.34 -5.53
C SER A 76 7.81 1.61 -5.61
N TRP A 77 7.20 2.11 -4.54
CA TRP A 77 5.76 2.16 -4.33
C TRP A 77 5.29 3.61 -4.13
N SER A 78 4.22 4.01 -4.82
CA SER A 78 3.57 5.31 -4.65
C SER A 78 2.20 5.22 -3.98
N HIS A 79 1.56 4.04 -4.02
CA HIS A 79 0.18 3.89 -3.58
C HIS A 79 -0.13 2.47 -3.11
N VAL A 80 -1.19 2.32 -2.32
CA VAL A 80 -1.73 1.02 -1.89
C VAL A 80 -3.26 1.02 -1.99
N VAL A 81 -3.82 -0.10 -2.43
CA VAL A 81 -5.27 -0.32 -2.52
C VAL A 81 -5.65 -1.50 -1.65
N LEU A 82 -6.69 -1.36 -0.83
CA LEU A 82 -7.28 -2.46 -0.07
C LEU A 82 -8.22 -3.25 -0.99
N VAL A 83 -7.98 -4.55 -1.18
CA VAL A 83 -8.73 -5.42 -2.09
C VAL A 83 -9.33 -6.58 -1.30
N GLU A 84 -10.63 -6.80 -1.42
CA GLU A 84 -11.27 -8.02 -0.91
C GLU A 84 -10.96 -9.20 -1.83
N PRO A 85 -10.79 -10.40 -1.25
CA PRO A 85 -10.80 -11.62 -2.04
C PRO A 85 -12.16 -11.77 -2.73
N GLY A 86 -12.12 -12.26 -3.96
CA GLY A 86 -13.30 -12.58 -4.74
C GLY A 86 -13.00 -13.75 -5.68
N THR A 87 -14.05 -14.47 -6.06
CA THR A 87 -13.97 -15.60 -6.99
C THR A 87 -14.00 -15.18 -8.47
N GLY A 88 -14.25 -13.89 -8.72
CA GLY A 88 -14.38 -13.31 -10.05
C GLY A 88 -13.08 -12.77 -10.65
N ASP A 89 -13.23 -12.07 -11.77
CA ASP A 89 -12.14 -11.38 -12.45
C ASP A 89 -11.56 -10.26 -11.58
N ALA A 90 -10.23 -10.08 -11.62
CA ALA A 90 -9.52 -9.05 -10.88
C ALA A 90 -10.11 -7.65 -11.12
N ALA A 91 -10.59 -7.34 -12.33
CA ALA A 91 -11.19 -6.05 -12.64
C ALA A 91 -12.51 -5.77 -11.88
N SER A 92 -13.18 -6.83 -11.41
CA SER A 92 -14.45 -6.75 -10.68
C SER A 92 -14.28 -6.84 -9.15
N ALA A 93 -13.04 -7.01 -8.68
CA ALA A 93 -12.76 -7.16 -7.27
C ALA A 93 -13.22 -5.94 -6.47
N ARG A 94 -13.73 -6.20 -5.27
CA ARG A 94 -14.13 -5.12 -4.37
C ARG A 94 -12.87 -4.48 -3.82
N ALA A 95 -12.67 -3.20 -4.08
CA ALA A 95 -11.46 -2.49 -3.66
C ALA A 95 -11.74 -1.08 -3.16
N TRP A 96 -10.90 -0.58 -2.26
CA TRP A 96 -10.99 0.75 -1.67
C TRP A 96 -9.63 1.40 -1.55
N GLU A 97 -9.63 2.71 -1.64
CA GLU A 97 -8.42 3.51 -1.60
C GLU A 97 -8.66 4.92 -1.06
N LEU A 98 -7.57 5.56 -0.65
CA LEU A 98 -7.51 6.97 -0.35
C LEU A 98 -6.50 7.61 -1.32
N SER A 99 -6.97 8.00 -2.51
CA SER A 99 -6.13 8.48 -3.61
C SER A 99 -5.88 9.99 -3.57
N LEU A 100 -4.65 10.39 -3.96
CA LEU A 100 -4.24 11.77 -4.22
C LEU A 100 -4.44 12.19 -5.70
N ASP A 101 -4.95 11.29 -6.52
CA ASP A 101 -5.39 11.56 -7.88
C ASP A 101 -6.64 10.71 -8.17
N PRO A 102 -7.77 11.00 -7.50
CA PRO A 102 -8.99 10.23 -7.67
C PRO A 102 -9.52 10.37 -9.11
N ALA A 103 -9.96 9.27 -9.73
CA ALA A 103 -10.38 9.27 -11.14
C ALA A 103 -11.54 10.25 -11.46
N GLY A 104 -12.34 10.64 -10.45
CA GLY A 104 -13.41 11.64 -10.57
C GLY A 104 -13.05 13.05 -10.07
N GLY A 105 -11.79 13.29 -9.70
CA GLY A 105 -11.37 14.49 -8.98
C GLY A 105 -11.79 14.49 -7.51
N PHE A 106 -11.32 15.49 -6.76
CA PHE A 106 -11.52 15.56 -5.30
C PHE A 106 -12.94 15.94 -4.86
N GLY A 107 -13.73 16.56 -5.75
CA GLY A 107 -15.06 17.06 -5.41
C GLY A 107 -15.07 17.99 -4.19
N TYR A 108 -16.18 17.97 -3.44
CA TYR A 108 -16.29 18.56 -2.10
C TYR A 108 -15.99 17.48 -1.05
N PRO A 109 -15.40 17.77 0.13
CA PRO A 109 -14.88 16.77 1.05
C PRO A 109 -15.87 15.61 1.27
N PRO A 110 -15.48 14.37 0.90
CA PRO A 110 -16.41 13.27 0.81
C PRO A 110 -16.92 12.85 2.19
N LYS A 111 -18.17 12.36 2.22
CA LYS A 111 -18.84 11.85 3.42
C LYS A 111 -18.13 10.64 4.04
N THR A 112 -17.24 10.00 3.28
CA THR A 112 -16.56 8.74 3.58
C THR A 112 -15.12 8.91 4.07
N ASN A 113 -14.83 10.03 4.75
CA ASN A 113 -13.49 10.36 5.25
C ASN A 113 -12.40 10.26 4.15
N GLY A 114 -12.71 10.69 2.94
CA GLY A 114 -11.80 10.62 1.79
C GLY A 114 -11.81 9.30 1.02
N VAL A 115 -12.24 8.20 1.64
CA VAL A 115 -12.15 6.85 1.06
C VAL A 115 -13.07 6.71 -0.16
N GLN A 116 -12.54 6.09 -1.20
CA GLN A 116 -13.20 5.89 -2.48
C GLN A 116 -13.25 4.41 -2.83
N ARG A 117 -14.19 4.07 -3.70
CA ARG A 117 -14.20 2.78 -4.38
C ARG A 117 -13.12 2.78 -5.46
N ALA A 118 -12.14 1.89 -5.34
CA ALA A 118 -11.09 1.78 -6.34
C ALA A 118 -11.61 1.03 -7.58
N ASN A 119 -11.33 1.56 -8.77
CA ASN A 119 -11.55 0.86 -10.03
C ASN A 119 -10.20 0.31 -10.51
N LEU A 120 -9.96 -0.99 -10.34
CA LEU A 120 -8.66 -1.59 -10.65
C LEU A 120 -8.27 -1.49 -12.13
N ARG A 121 -9.22 -1.23 -13.05
CA ARG A 121 -8.92 -0.93 -14.45
C ARG A 121 -8.10 0.34 -14.64
N HIS A 122 -8.17 1.28 -13.70
CA HIS A 122 -7.33 2.48 -13.71
C HIS A 122 -5.83 2.14 -13.68
N TYR A 123 -5.48 0.99 -13.09
CA TYR A 123 -4.11 0.53 -12.91
C TYR A 123 -3.65 -0.48 -13.95
N ASP A 124 -4.43 -0.76 -15.00
CA ASP A 124 -4.13 -1.85 -15.95
C ASP A 124 -2.90 -1.58 -16.83
N ASP A 125 -2.59 -0.30 -17.08
CA ASP A 125 -1.45 0.11 -17.89
C ASP A 125 -0.11 -0.07 -17.14
N ALA A 126 0.63 -1.10 -17.54
CA ALA A 126 1.95 -1.44 -17.03
C ALA A 126 3.03 -0.38 -17.31
N ARG A 127 2.83 0.55 -18.25
CA ARG A 127 3.76 1.68 -18.46
C ARG A 127 3.52 2.79 -17.45
N ARG A 128 2.24 3.05 -17.14
CA ARG A 128 1.86 4.04 -16.13
C ARG A 128 2.15 3.56 -14.72
N PHE A 129 1.92 2.28 -14.45
CA PHE A 129 2.19 1.61 -13.17
C PHE A 129 3.15 0.42 -13.39
N PRO A 130 4.45 0.69 -13.59
CA PRO A 130 5.43 -0.36 -13.87
C PRO A 130 5.66 -1.31 -12.70
N ASN A 131 5.58 -0.81 -11.46
CA ASN A 131 5.76 -1.62 -10.26
C ASN A 131 4.39 -2.03 -9.71
N ILE A 132 4.26 -3.30 -9.35
CA ILE A 132 3.02 -3.87 -8.81
C ILE A 132 3.35 -4.92 -7.76
N GLY A 133 2.60 -4.95 -6.67
CA GLY A 133 2.74 -5.95 -5.61
C GLY A 133 1.41 -6.32 -5.00
N LEU A 134 1.25 -7.56 -4.61
CA LEU A 134 0.07 -8.06 -3.92
C LEU A 134 0.51 -8.73 -2.62
N ILE A 135 0.00 -8.22 -1.50
CA ILE A 135 0.22 -8.80 -0.17
C ILE A 135 -1.10 -9.39 0.31
N HIS A 136 -1.09 -10.64 0.74
CA HIS A 136 -2.19 -11.31 1.42
C HIS A 136 -2.01 -11.16 2.92
N VAL A 137 -3.03 -10.65 3.59
CA VAL A 137 -3.05 -10.51 5.05
C VAL A 137 -3.84 -11.70 5.63
N PRO A 138 -3.28 -12.44 6.59
CA PRO A 138 -3.82 -13.70 7.07
C PRO A 138 -4.82 -13.51 8.21
N ILE A 139 -5.83 -12.68 7.97
CA ILE A 139 -6.93 -12.41 8.92
C ILE A 139 -8.27 -12.55 8.23
N GLU A 140 -9.33 -12.69 9.02
CA GLU A 140 -10.70 -12.72 8.50
C GLU A 140 -11.09 -11.37 7.87
N LEU A 141 -11.90 -11.42 6.81
CA LEU A 141 -12.31 -10.22 6.08
C LEU A 141 -13.36 -9.39 6.81
N GLU A 142 -14.21 -10.01 7.63
CA GLU A 142 -15.35 -9.33 8.24
C GLU A 142 -14.95 -8.23 9.24
N PRO A 143 -13.99 -8.45 10.17
CA PRO A 143 -13.47 -7.38 11.02
C PRO A 143 -12.88 -6.20 10.22
N VAL A 144 -12.27 -6.48 9.07
CA VAL A 144 -11.66 -5.49 8.19
C VAL A 144 -12.74 -4.64 7.51
N ARG A 145 -13.86 -5.25 7.11
CA ARG A 145 -15.02 -4.52 6.57
C ARG A 145 -15.64 -3.58 7.58
N GLU A 146 -15.82 -4.06 8.81
CA GLU A 146 -16.36 -3.24 9.89
C GLU A 146 -15.41 -2.08 10.22
N ALA A 147 -14.11 -2.35 10.35
CA ALA A 147 -13.09 -1.32 10.57
C ALA A 147 -13.04 -0.29 9.43
N LEU A 148 -13.12 -0.74 8.17
CA LEU A 148 -13.21 0.14 7.01
C LEU A 148 -14.47 1.01 7.07
N HIS A 149 -15.62 0.41 7.38
CA HIS A 149 -16.87 1.13 7.52
C HIS A 149 -16.80 2.20 8.61
N GLN A 150 -16.19 1.89 9.76
CA GLN A 150 -15.96 2.85 10.83
C GLN A 150 -14.99 3.97 10.40
N PHE A 151 -13.86 3.64 9.78
CA PHE A 151 -12.90 4.62 9.26
C PHE A 151 -13.54 5.61 8.28
N MET A 152 -14.45 5.12 7.42
CA MET A 152 -15.19 5.95 6.47
C MET A 152 -16.11 6.97 7.16
N HIS A 153 -16.63 6.67 8.35
CA HIS A 153 -17.63 7.51 9.03
C HIS A 153 -17.07 8.25 10.26
N GLN A 154 -15.87 7.92 10.72
CA GLN A 154 -15.24 8.50 11.89
C GLN A 154 -13.93 9.19 11.52
N ARG A 155 -13.75 10.42 12.01
CA ARG A 155 -12.53 11.22 11.82
C ARG A 155 -11.68 11.36 13.07
N ALA A 156 -12.10 10.74 14.17
CA ALA A 156 -11.45 10.89 15.47
C ALA A 156 -10.05 10.26 15.52
N VAL A 157 -9.87 9.13 14.82
CA VAL A 157 -8.58 8.42 14.76
C VAL A 157 -7.67 9.06 13.72
N VAL A 158 -8.18 9.25 12.50
CA VAL A 158 -7.50 9.95 11.41
C VAL A 158 -8.50 10.82 10.67
N ASP A 159 -8.25 12.12 10.61
CA ASP A 159 -8.91 13.00 9.64
C ASP A 159 -8.18 12.84 8.29
N ALA A 160 -8.66 11.90 7.49
CA ALA A 160 -8.06 11.56 6.21
C ALA A 160 -8.26 12.67 5.17
N VAL A 161 -9.28 13.53 5.34
CA VAL A 161 -9.48 14.71 4.50
C VAL A 161 -8.38 15.73 4.78
N ASP A 162 -8.11 16.04 6.05
CA ASP A 162 -6.98 16.90 6.43
C ASP A 162 -5.66 16.34 5.89
N LEU A 163 -5.41 15.04 6.08
CA LEU A 163 -4.21 14.38 5.58
C LEU A 163 -4.03 14.54 4.06
N VAL A 164 -5.10 14.33 3.27
CA VAL A 164 -5.07 14.57 1.81
C VAL A 164 -4.70 16.01 1.51
N THR A 165 -5.30 17.00 2.19
CA THR A 165 -5.02 18.43 1.92
C THR A 165 -3.59 18.83 2.24
N ARG A 166 -2.92 18.14 3.17
CA ARG A 166 -1.50 18.38 3.49
C ARG A 166 -0.55 17.78 2.47
N TRP A 167 -0.93 16.65 1.85
CA TRP A 167 -0.15 16.02 0.79
C TRP A 167 -0.27 16.73 -0.56
N LEU A 168 -1.44 17.30 -0.86
CA LEU A 168 -1.73 17.93 -2.15
C LEU A 168 -0.70 19.00 -2.58
N PRO A 169 -0.34 19.99 -1.73
CA PRO A 169 0.67 20.99 -2.09
C PRO A 169 2.03 20.38 -2.46
N TYR A 170 2.46 19.33 -1.74
CA TYR A 170 3.73 18.65 -2.00
C TYR A 170 3.73 17.95 -3.37
N VAL A 171 2.69 17.15 -3.66
CA VAL A 171 2.60 16.39 -4.91
C VAL A 171 2.32 17.26 -6.14
N TRP A 172 1.63 18.38 -5.96
CA TRP A 172 1.44 19.37 -7.04
C TRP A 172 2.64 20.29 -7.22
N GLY A 173 3.62 20.26 -6.30
CA GLY A 173 4.72 21.22 -6.30
C GLY A 173 4.24 22.66 -6.11
N ALA A 174 3.12 22.83 -5.41
CA ALA A 174 2.54 24.13 -5.13
C ALA A 174 3.25 24.77 -3.93
N GLY A 175 3.76 25.99 -4.13
CA GLY A 175 4.46 26.73 -3.09
C GLY A 175 5.78 26.06 -2.66
N ARG A 176 6.16 26.27 -1.39
CA ARG A 176 7.36 25.67 -0.76
C ARG A 176 6.98 24.52 0.18
N ALA A 177 5.98 23.72 -0.20
CA ALA A 177 5.52 22.61 0.63
C ALA A 177 6.64 21.56 0.80
N GLY A 178 6.98 21.27 2.06
CA GLY A 178 7.93 20.22 2.43
C GLY A 178 7.33 18.83 2.27
N ASN A 179 8.14 17.79 2.49
CA ASN A 179 7.69 16.41 2.50
C ASN A 179 6.89 16.11 3.79
N PRO A 180 5.55 15.91 3.73
CA PRO A 180 4.73 15.71 4.92
C PRO A 180 5.13 14.47 5.74
N LEU A 181 5.74 13.48 5.09
CA LEU A 181 6.22 12.28 5.77
C LEU A 181 7.27 12.62 6.83
N LEU A 182 8.11 13.64 6.61
CA LEU A 182 9.09 14.10 7.58
C LEU A 182 8.46 14.72 8.84
N ASP A 183 7.22 15.18 8.73
CA ASP A 183 6.42 15.75 9.81
C ASP A 183 5.53 14.70 10.49
N GLY A 184 5.79 13.40 10.25
CA GLY A 184 5.00 12.29 10.81
C GLY A 184 3.65 12.11 10.14
N GLN A 185 3.48 12.60 8.91
CA GLN A 185 2.24 12.45 8.15
C GLN A 185 2.41 11.41 7.05
N GLY A 186 1.90 10.22 7.32
CA GLY A 186 1.95 9.08 6.42
C GLY A 186 1.20 9.34 5.11
N LEU A 187 1.47 8.52 4.10
CA LEU A 187 0.78 8.63 2.82
C LEU A 187 -0.68 8.19 3.01
N PRO A 188 -1.68 8.93 2.47
CA PRO A 188 -3.08 8.70 2.80
C PRO A 188 -3.54 7.25 2.60
N SER A 189 -3.19 6.63 1.47
CA SER A 189 -3.55 5.23 1.20
C SER A 189 -2.97 4.23 2.19
N ALA A 190 -1.71 4.42 2.60
CA ALA A 190 -1.07 3.55 3.58
C ALA A 190 -1.61 3.78 4.99
N VAL A 191 -1.84 5.05 5.38
CA VAL A 191 -2.47 5.37 6.67
C VAL A 191 -3.87 4.76 6.78
N MET A 192 -4.68 4.83 5.72
CA MET A 192 -5.98 4.16 5.66
C MET A 192 -5.84 2.65 5.91
N VAL A 193 -4.97 1.98 5.15
CA VAL A 193 -4.77 0.53 5.26
C VAL A 193 -4.26 0.13 6.64
N GLU A 194 -3.25 0.83 7.16
CA GLU A 194 -2.67 0.57 8.48
C GLU A 194 -3.70 0.73 9.60
N THR A 195 -4.48 1.81 9.55
CA THR A 195 -5.52 2.11 10.56
C THR A 195 -6.63 1.06 10.53
N VAL A 196 -7.07 0.67 9.32
CA VAL A 196 -8.12 -0.33 9.15
C VAL A 196 -7.66 -1.71 9.61
N MET A 197 -6.45 -2.14 9.27
CA MET A 197 -5.92 -3.42 9.74
C MET A 197 -5.68 -3.42 11.25
N GLY A 198 -5.13 -2.34 11.80
CA GLY A 198 -4.93 -2.20 13.24
C GLY A 198 -6.25 -2.28 14.02
N ALA A 199 -7.31 -1.63 13.53
CA ALA A 199 -8.65 -1.73 14.11
C ALA A 199 -9.28 -3.13 13.94
N ALA A 200 -8.88 -3.87 12.90
CA ALA A 200 -9.23 -5.29 12.72
C ALA A 200 -8.37 -6.25 13.55
N GLY A 201 -7.45 -5.74 14.38
CA GLY A 201 -6.58 -6.53 15.27
C GLY A 201 -5.30 -7.05 14.62
N PHE A 202 -4.87 -6.48 13.48
CA PHE A 202 -3.64 -6.86 12.79
C PHE A 202 -2.70 -5.66 12.62
N GLU A 203 -1.57 -5.67 13.31
CA GLU A 203 -0.52 -4.66 13.12
C GLU A 203 0.29 -4.99 11.86
N LEU A 204 0.18 -4.17 10.82
CA LEU A 204 0.90 -4.40 9.55
C LEU A 204 2.38 -4.04 9.67
N THR A 205 2.68 -2.88 10.29
CA THR A 205 4.05 -2.34 10.42
C THR A 205 4.46 -2.20 11.88
N PRO A 206 5.12 -3.22 12.46
CA PRO A 206 5.50 -3.21 13.86
C PRO A 206 6.35 -2.00 14.23
N GLY A 207 5.86 -1.19 15.16
CA GLY A 207 6.60 -0.05 15.71
C GLY A 207 6.60 1.23 14.88
N ILE A 208 5.76 1.34 13.85
CA ILE A 208 5.44 2.62 13.20
C ILE A 208 4.06 3.07 13.67
N ALA A 209 3.92 4.32 14.11
CA ALA A 209 2.61 4.87 14.41
C ALA A 209 1.76 4.87 13.14
N SER A 210 0.51 4.37 13.18
CA SER A 210 -0.32 4.19 11.98
C SER A 210 -0.49 5.46 11.15
N ALA A 211 -0.50 6.63 11.80
CA ALA A 211 -0.57 7.93 11.16
C ALA A 211 0.65 8.29 10.29
N SER A 212 1.79 7.61 10.47
CA SER A 212 3.05 7.83 9.76
C SER A 212 3.33 6.74 8.70
N SER A 213 2.40 5.82 8.45
CA SER A 213 2.61 4.69 7.54
C SER A 213 2.77 5.14 6.07
N CYS A 214 3.52 4.36 5.30
CA CYS A 214 3.74 4.57 3.87
C CYS A 214 3.81 3.23 3.11
N PRO A 215 3.54 3.20 1.79
CA PRO A 215 3.65 1.99 0.98
C PRO A 215 5.01 1.27 1.10
N GLU A 216 6.12 2.02 1.21
CA GLU A 216 7.43 1.43 1.48
C GLU A 216 7.45 0.67 2.81
N ALA A 217 6.91 1.24 3.89
CA ALA A 217 6.85 0.59 5.19
C ALA A 217 6.03 -0.71 5.14
N LEU A 218 4.88 -0.69 4.46
CA LEU A 218 4.05 -1.89 4.24
C LEU A 218 4.83 -2.99 3.49
N TRP A 219 5.59 -2.61 2.47
CA TRP A 219 6.43 -3.54 1.71
C TRP A 219 7.60 -4.09 2.55
N GLN A 220 8.27 -3.24 3.33
CA GLN A 220 9.34 -3.65 4.24
C GLN A 220 8.81 -4.60 5.33
N ALA A 221 7.60 -4.37 5.84
CA ALA A 221 6.92 -5.28 6.75
C ALA A 221 6.65 -6.65 6.11
N ALA A 222 6.08 -6.68 4.90
CA ALA A 222 5.84 -7.92 4.17
C ALA A 222 7.14 -8.70 3.88
N ARG A 223 8.24 -7.98 3.60
CA ARG A 223 9.52 -8.60 3.23
C ARG A 223 10.37 -9.04 4.42
N TRP A 224 10.40 -8.29 5.51
CA TRP A 224 11.40 -8.50 6.57
C TRP A 224 10.80 -8.80 7.94
N TRP A 225 9.53 -8.47 8.19
CA TRP A 225 8.88 -8.69 9.48
C TRP A 225 8.07 -10.00 9.53
N HIS A 226 8.31 -10.90 8.58
CA HIS A 226 7.57 -12.16 8.48
C HIS A 226 7.74 -13.08 9.71
N GLU A 227 8.88 -13.05 10.38
CA GLU A 227 9.09 -13.79 11.64
C GLU A 227 8.25 -13.21 12.79
N TYR A 228 8.07 -11.89 12.84
CA TYR A 228 7.17 -11.26 13.81
C TYR A 228 5.74 -11.71 13.57
N HIS A 229 5.27 -11.65 12.31
CA HIS A 229 3.92 -12.08 11.93
C HIS A 229 3.68 -13.59 12.14
N ALA A 230 4.74 -14.40 12.14
CA ALA A 230 4.66 -15.84 12.36
C ALA A 230 4.72 -16.25 13.85
N ARG A 231 5.06 -15.34 14.77
CA ARG A 231 5.30 -15.65 16.20
C ARG A 231 4.03 -15.91 17.01
N GLU A 232 2.89 -15.39 16.59
CA GLU A 232 1.61 -15.51 17.31
C GLU A 232 0.70 -16.61 16.70
N ASP A 233 1.27 -17.76 16.30
CA ASP A 233 0.58 -18.84 15.55
C ASP A 233 0.01 -18.42 14.16
N GLY A 234 0.34 -17.20 13.73
CA GLY A 234 -0.09 -16.61 12.46
C GLY A 234 0.62 -17.19 11.24
N THR A 235 -0.11 -17.29 10.14
CA THR A 235 0.54 -17.41 8.81
C THR A 235 1.27 -16.08 8.56
N PRO A 236 2.50 -16.06 8.01
CA PRO A 236 3.16 -14.79 7.67
C PRO A 236 2.41 -14.07 6.54
N LEU A 237 2.71 -12.78 6.33
CA LEU A 237 2.30 -12.08 5.10
C LEU A 237 2.81 -12.85 3.88
N MET A 238 1.96 -13.03 2.86
CA MET A 238 2.31 -13.77 1.65
C MET A 238 2.04 -12.93 0.42
N GLY A 239 2.58 -13.33 -0.73
CA GLY A 239 2.14 -12.79 -2.02
C GLY A 239 3.26 -12.69 -3.04
N ALA A 240 3.12 -11.72 -3.93
CA ALA A 240 4.06 -11.53 -5.02
C ALA A 240 4.30 -10.05 -5.31
N TYR A 241 5.44 -9.72 -5.87
CA TYR A 241 5.74 -8.35 -6.32
C TYR A 241 6.58 -8.31 -7.58
N LEU A 242 6.63 -7.14 -8.20
CA LEU A 242 7.44 -6.81 -9.35
C LEU A 242 7.90 -5.36 -9.23
N THR A 243 9.22 -5.15 -9.30
CA THR A 243 9.84 -3.82 -9.25
C THR A 243 10.72 -3.59 -10.48
N ASP A 244 10.10 -3.53 -11.66
CA ASP A 244 10.80 -3.34 -12.95
C ASP A 244 11.38 -1.93 -13.11
N HIS A 245 10.82 -0.93 -12.41
CA HIS A 245 11.17 0.47 -12.59
C HIS A 245 11.78 1.05 -11.32
N VAL A 246 13.07 1.33 -11.39
CA VAL A 246 13.86 1.98 -10.34
C VAL A 246 14.12 3.44 -10.75
N LEU A 247 13.98 4.38 -9.80
CA LEU A 247 14.19 5.81 -10.06
C LEU A 247 15.67 6.23 -9.97
N CYS A 248 16.43 5.56 -9.11
CA CYS A 248 17.88 5.60 -9.09
C CYS A 248 18.42 4.31 -8.45
N GLU A 249 19.59 3.86 -8.89
CA GLU A 249 20.26 2.71 -8.29
C GLU A 249 20.95 3.13 -7.00
N ALA A 250 20.98 2.24 -5.99
CA ALA A 250 21.76 2.47 -4.79
C ALA A 250 23.26 2.54 -5.18
N PRO A 251 24.06 3.43 -4.56
CA PRO A 251 25.50 3.38 -4.75
C PRO A 251 26.01 2.01 -4.27
N GLY A 252 26.74 1.32 -5.15
CA GLY A 252 27.28 -0.02 -4.90
C GLY A 252 28.44 -0.05 -3.91
#